data_AF-C9L721-F1
#
_entry.id   AF-C9L721-F1
#
_cell.length_a   1.000
_cell.length_b   1.000
_cell.length_c   1.000
_cell.angle_alpha   90.00
_cell.angle_beta   90.00
_cell.angle_gamma   90.00
#
_symmetry.space_group_name_H-M   'P 1'
#
loop_
_entity.id
_entity.type
_entity.pdbx_description
1 polymer ?
#
loop_
_entity_poly.entity_id
_entity_poly.type
_entity_poly.pdbx_seq_one_letter_code
_entity_poly.pdbx_strand_id
1 'polypeptide(L)'
;MKLLQGMMKKEKLVVILLLGLLLLIAALPVKEREVPQMLSEEENGTEQEKEQKDWQQQMEEQLEKVLEKVKGVGEAEVILTCEGTEKNLVEKDEQDTVYTKDAKGNQIPYLTSQEYPKVLGVVVVAEGGDNPVIIRNIQEAVQVLFQVEAHKIKVMKMN
;
A
#
# COMPACT_ATOMS: atom_id res chain seq x y z
N MET A 1 35.73 -30.25 32.65
CA MET A 1 34.38 -29.66 32.86
C MET A 1 33.49 -30.67 33.59
N LYS A 2 33.59 -30.75 34.92
CA LYS A 2 32.75 -31.59 35.78
C LYS A 2 32.01 -30.69 36.77
N LEU A 3 31.05 -29.91 36.29
CA LEU A 3 30.28 -28.99 37.16
C LEU A 3 28.76 -29.13 37.03
N LEU A 4 28.24 -30.13 36.30
CA LEU A 4 26.79 -30.31 36.08
C LEU A 4 26.33 -31.77 36.15
N GLN A 5 26.93 -32.59 37.02
CA GLN A 5 26.60 -34.02 37.10
C GLN A 5 25.89 -34.45 38.40
N GLY A 6 25.27 -33.50 39.11
CA GLY A 6 24.73 -33.76 40.45
C GLY A 6 23.21 -33.93 40.59
N MET A 7 22.37 -33.08 39.98
CA MET A 7 20.97 -32.96 40.42
C MET A 7 19.97 -32.51 39.34
N MET A 8 19.84 -33.24 38.23
CA MET A 8 18.79 -32.93 37.25
C MET A 8 18.01 -34.19 36.87
N LYS A 9 16.75 -34.27 37.35
CA LYS A 9 15.74 -35.20 36.82
C LYS A 9 15.56 -34.92 35.32
N LYS A 10 15.30 -35.95 34.52
CA LYS A 10 15.21 -35.90 33.03
C LYS A 10 14.36 -34.74 32.52
N GLU A 11 13.33 -34.38 33.27
CA GLU A 11 12.36 -33.31 33.06
C GLU A 11 13.01 -31.91 33.02
N LYS A 12 13.97 -31.65 33.91
CA LYS A 12 14.70 -30.36 33.95
C LYS A 12 15.73 -30.22 32.82
N LEU A 13 16.17 -31.34 32.26
CA LEU A 13 17.13 -31.37 31.15
C LEU A 13 16.47 -30.90 29.84
N VAL A 14 15.19 -31.25 29.65
CA VAL A 14 14.38 -30.77 28.51
C VAL A 14 14.22 -29.24 28.58
N VAL A 15 14.00 -28.68 29.76
CA VAL A 15 13.88 -27.22 29.94
C VAL A 15 15.16 -26.50 29.57
N ILE A 16 16.33 -27.01 29.99
CA ILE A 16 17.62 -26.41 29.59
C ILE A 16 17.85 -26.52 28.09
N LEU A 17 17.44 -27.62 27.46
CA LEU A 17 17.57 -27.80 26.02
C LEU A 17 16.69 -26.80 25.24
N LEU A 18 15.45 -26.60 25.67
CA LEU A 18 14.55 -25.60 25.07
C LEU A 18 15.06 -24.18 25.26
N LEU A 19 15.55 -23.85 26.45
CA LEU A 19 16.14 -22.53 26.74
C LEU A 19 17.41 -22.30 25.91
N GLY A 20 18.21 -23.34 25.70
CA GLY A 20 19.40 -23.31 24.86
C GLY A 20 19.07 -23.12 23.38
N LEU A 21 18.03 -23.80 22.88
CA LEU A 21 17.54 -23.62 21.50
C LEU A 21 17.03 -22.18 21.28
N LEU A 22 16.29 -21.64 22.24
CA LEU A 22 15.80 -20.26 22.21
C LEU A 22 16.97 -19.26 22.14
N LEU A 23 17.98 -19.43 22.99
CA LEU A 23 19.17 -18.58 22.98
C LEU A 23 19.99 -18.71 21.69
N LEU A 24 20.00 -19.88 21.07
CA LEU A 24 20.72 -20.11 19.81
C LEU A 24 20.10 -19.34 18.64
N ILE A 25 18.76 -19.23 18.59
CA ILE A 25 18.06 -18.40 17.60
C ILE A 25 18.40 -16.92 17.80
N ALA A 26 18.43 -16.45 19.05
CA ALA A 26 18.76 -15.06 19.38
C ALA A 26 20.23 -14.69 19.07
N ALA A 27 21.13 -15.67 19.04
CA ALA A 27 22.55 -15.47 18.76
C ALA A 27 22.88 -15.48 17.26
N LEU A 28 21.91 -15.76 16.37
CA LEU A 28 22.14 -15.62 14.93
C LEU A 28 22.30 -14.12 14.62
N PRO A 29 23.46 -13.69 14.09
CA PRO A 29 23.69 -12.31 13.73
C PRO A 29 22.74 -11.97 12.57
N VAL A 30 21.69 -11.20 12.86
CA VAL A 30 20.85 -10.63 11.81
C VAL A 30 21.76 -9.70 11.02
N LYS A 31 21.91 -9.99 9.73
CA LYS A 31 22.79 -9.23 8.86
C LYS A 31 22.16 -7.85 8.62
N GLU A 32 22.50 -6.91 9.49
CA GLU A 32 22.26 -5.49 9.30
C GLU A 32 23.06 -5.04 8.07
N ARG A 33 22.34 -4.71 7.00
CA ARG A 33 22.87 -3.87 5.92
C ARG A 33 22.60 -2.43 6.34
N GLU A 34 23.66 -1.64 6.43
CA GLU A 34 23.61 -0.25 6.87
C GLU A 34 22.78 0.63 5.93
N VAL A 35 22.10 1.59 6.54
CA VAL A 35 20.88 2.30 6.11
C VAL A 35 21.22 3.71 5.61
N PRO A 36 20.49 4.27 4.64
CA PRO A 36 19.92 5.61 4.88
C PRO A 36 18.39 5.62 4.91
N GLN A 37 17.89 6.38 5.89
CA GLN A 37 16.55 6.57 6.45
C GLN A 37 15.34 6.43 5.51
N MET A 38 14.29 5.75 5.98
CA MET A 38 12.93 6.29 6.10
C MET A 38 12.07 5.36 6.97
N LEU A 39 11.02 5.92 7.55
CA LEU A 39 10.36 5.50 8.78
C LEU A 39 9.75 4.08 8.74
N SER A 40 9.74 3.50 9.94
CA SER A 40 8.94 2.37 10.42
C SER A 40 7.67 2.08 9.64
N GLU A 41 7.46 0.80 9.31
CA GLU A 41 6.14 0.19 9.35
C GLU A 41 6.30 -1.33 9.55
N GLU A 42 5.87 -1.78 10.73
CA GLU A 42 5.63 -3.17 11.04
C GLU A 42 4.58 -3.72 10.06
N GLU A 43 4.89 -4.85 9.42
CA GLU A 43 3.92 -5.65 8.67
C GLU A 43 2.86 -6.22 9.63
N ASN A 44 1.85 -5.42 9.92
CA ASN A 44 0.57 -5.88 10.48
C ASN A 44 -0.60 -5.03 9.95
N GLY A 45 -0.47 -4.53 8.72
CA GLY A 45 -1.55 -3.88 7.98
C GLY A 45 -2.44 -4.93 7.31
N THR A 46 -3.74 -4.79 7.45
CA THR A 46 -4.77 -5.65 6.83
C THR A 46 -4.57 -5.72 5.30
N GLU A 47 -4.80 -6.86 4.65
CA GLU A 47 -4.63 -7.03 3.19
C GLU A 47 -5.31 -5.93 2.35
N GLN A 48 -6.44 -5.40 2.85
CA GLN A 48 -7.20 -4.30 2.25
C GLN A 48 -6.44 -2.96 2.22
N GLU A 49 -5.59 -2.70 3.20
CA GLU A 49 -4.80 -1.48 3.32
C GLU A 49 -3.61 -1.51 2.34
N LYS A 50 -3.10 -2.71 2.06
CA LYS A 50 -2.04 -2.94 1.06
C LYS A 50 -2.55 -2.76 -0.37
N GLU A 51 -3.74 -3.29 -0.68
CA GLU A 51 -4.36 -3.17 -2.00
C GLU A 51 -4.73 -1.70 -2.31
N GLN A 52 -5.25 -0.98 -1.31
CA GLN A 52 -5.52 0.45 -1.43
C GLN A 52 -4.24 1.27 -1.70
N LYS A 53 -3.14 0.96 -0.98
CA LYS A 53 -1.84 1.63 -1.18
C LYS A 53 -1.30 1.39 -2.59
N ASP A 54 -1.47 0.18 -3.13
CA ASP A 54 -1.06 -0.18 -4.48
C ASP A 54 -1.87 0.56 -5.56
N TRP A 55 -3.20 0.62 -5.41
CA TRP A 55 -4.05 1.39 -6.34
C TRP A 55 -3.68 2.88 -6.35
N GLN A 56 -3.49 3.49 -5.18
CA GLN A 56 -3.15 4.90 -5.07
C GLN A 56 -1.83 5.21 -5.76
N GLN A 57 -0.79 4.42 -5.48
CA GLN A 57 0.54 4.58 -6.08
C GLN A 57 0.50 4.44 -7.60
N GLN A 58 -0.23 3.45 -8.12
CA GLN A 58 -0.38 3.28 -9.56
C GLN A 58 -1.07 4.48 -10.22
N MET A 59 -2.06 5.05 -9.56
CA MET A 59 -2.81 6.18 -10.08
C MET A 59 -2.00 7.50 -10.04
N GLU A 60 -1.21 7.69 -8.98
CA GLU A 60 -0.22 8.77 -8.86
C GLU A 60 0.80 8.69 -10.01
N GLU A 61 1.44 7.53 -10.19
CA GLU A 61 2.44 7.31 -11.25
C GLU A 61 1.86 7.49 -12.67
N GLN A 62 0.62 7.04 -12.89
CA GLN A 62 -0.06 7.26 -14.17
C GLN A 62 -0.32 8.73 -14.44
N LEU A 63 -0.75 9.49 -13.43
CA LEU A 63 -1.00 10.92 -13.58
C LEU A 63 0.31 11.67 -13.86
N GLU A 64 1.39 11.36 -13.14
CA GLU A 64 2.72 11.92 -13.38
C GLU A 64 3.15 11.72 -14.83
N LYS A 65 3.13 10.48 -15.33
CA LYS A 65 3.51 10.15 -16.71
C LYS A 65 2.70 10.87 -17.77
N VAL A 66 1.45 11.22 -17.47
CA VAL A 66 0.59 12.00 -18.37
C VAL A 66 0.97 13.48 -18.33
N LEU A 67 1.15 14.03 -17.12
CA LEU A 67 1.50 15.43 -16.92
C LEU A 67 2.88 15.76 -17.51
N GLU A 68 3.87 14.89 -17.38
CA GLU A 68 5.22 15.07 -17.95
C GLU A 68 5.22 15.19 -19.49
N LYS A 69 4.24 14.58 -20.16
CA LYS A 69 4.09 14.68 -21.62
C LYS A 69 3.50 16.01 -22.06
N VAL A 70 3.00 16.82 -21.14
CA VAL A 70 2.44 18.14 -21.43
C VAL A 70 3.57 19.16 -21.53
N LYS A 71 3.63 19.85 -22.67
CA LYS A 71 4.64 20.87 -22.91
C LYS A 71 4.61 21.94 -21.83
N GLY A 72 5.76 22.12 -21.16
CA GLY A 72 5.97 23.15 -20.14
C GLY A 72 5.64 22.71 -18.71
N VAL A 73 5.17 21.47 -18.50
CA VAL A 73 5.05 20.90 -17.14
C VAL A 73 6.42 20.47 -16.61
N GLY A 74 7.22 19.80 -17.44
CA GLY A 74 8.51 19.25 -17.02
C GLY A 74 8.35 18.03 -16.13
N GLU A 75 9.31 17.78 -15.24
CA GLU A 75 9.18 16.76 -14.19
C GLU A 75 8.00 17.11 -13.26
N ALA A 76 7.25 16.08 -12.85
CA ALA A 76 6.09 16.23 -11.99
C ALA A 76 6.00 15.11 -10.95
N GLU A 77 5.70 15.48 -9.72
CA GLU A 77 5.37 14.57 -8.61
C GLU A 77 3.92 14.82 -8.18
N VAL A 78 3.15 13.76 -8.02
CA VAL A 78 1.71 13.82 -7.73
C VAL A 78 1.39 13.01 -6.48
N ILE A 79 0.60 13.61 -5.60
CA ILE A 79 0.04 12.92 -4.44
C ILE A 79 -1.48 13.03 -4.49
N LEU A 80 -2.16 11.90 -4.35
CA LEU A 80 -3.60 11.80 -4.24
C LEU A 80 -4.01 11.62 -2.78
N THR A 81 -5.10 12.26 -2.37
CA THR A 81 -5.75 11.96 -1.10
C THR A 81 -7.08 11.29 -1.40
N CYS A 82 -7.30 10.08 -0.87
CA CYS A 82 -8.48 9.27 -1.20
C CYS A 82 -9.32 8.97 0.05
N GLU A 83 -10.63 8.86 -0.14
CA GLU A 83 -11.58 8.37 0.87
C GLU A 83 -12.16 7.02 0.45
N GLY A 84 -12.18 6.09 1.40
CA GLY A 84 -12.65 4.73 1.20
C GLY A 84 -11.53 3.75 0.86
N THR A 85 -11.84 2.47 1.04
CA THR A 85 -11.01 1.34 0.60
C THR A 85 -11.62 0.76 -0.66
N GLU A 86 -10.80 0.17 -1.52
CA GLU A 86 -11.29 -0.63 -2.64
C GLU A 86 -12.18 -1.77 -2.12
N LYS A 87 -13.42 -1.86 -2.62
CA LYS A 87 -14.39 -2.88 -2.20
C LYS A 87 -14.80 -3.71 -3.40
N ASN A 88 -14.54 -5.01 -3.33
CA ASN A 88 -15.17 -6.00 -4.19
C ASN A 88 -16.62 -6.20 -3.73
N LEU A 89 -17.57 -5.67 -4.51
CA LEU A 89 -18.99 -5.92 -4.32
C LEU A 89 -19.34 -7.29 -4.91
N VAL A 90 -19.83 -8.16 -4.03
CA VAL A 90 -20.56 -9.36 -4.42
C VAL A 90 -22.04 -8.99 -4.37
N GLU A 91 -22.75 -9.03 -5.49
CA GLU A 91 -24.21 -8.91 -5.48
C GLU A 91 -24.81 -10.01 -4.60
N LYS A 92 -25.43 -9.60 -3.50
CA LYS A 92 -26.22 -10.47 -2.64
C LYS A 92 -27.65 -9.96 -2.65
N ASP A 93 -28.40 -10.30 -3.70
CA ASP A 93 -29.85 -10.28 -3.58
C ASP A 93 -30.28 -11.44 -2.69
N GLU A 94 -31.25 -11.22 -1.80
CA GLU A 94 -31.70 -12.20 -0.79
C GLU A 94 -32.28 -13.49 -1.39
N GLN A 95 -32.35 -13.61 -2.72
CA GLN A 95 -32.86 -14.79 -3.44
C GLN A 95 -31.93 -15.37 -4.52
N ASP A 96 -30.89 -14.66 -4.99
CA ASP A 96 -30.06 -15.13 -6.11
C ASP A 96 -28.58 -14.70 -5.97
N THR A 97 -27.83 -15.31 -5.03
CA THR A 97 -26.36 -15.28 -5.15
C THR A 97 -25.95 -16.31 -6.20
N VAL A 98 -25.47 -15.86 -7.36
CA VAL A 98 -25.04 -16.74 -8.45
C VAL A 98 -23.66 -17.33 -8.12
N TYR A 99 -23.60 -18.64 -7.91
CA TYR A 99 -22.35 -19.38 -7.67
C TYR A 99 -21.88 -20.09 -8.93
N THR A 100 -20.58 -20.03 -9.22
CA THR A 100 -19.92 -20.94 -10.17
C THR A 100 -19.30 -22.10 -9.40
N LYS A 101 -19.44 -23.33 -9.93
CA LYS A 101 -18.73 -24.50 -9.41
C LYS A 101 -17.38 -24.65 -10.12
N ASP A 102 -16.30 -24.70 -9.35
CA ASP A 102 -15.00 -25.10 -9.88
C ASP A 102 -14.98 -26.60 -10.24
N ALA A 103 -13.91 -27.06 -10.90
CA ALA A 103 -13.75 -28.47 -11.28
C ALA A 103 -13.69 -29.45 -10.08
N LYS A 104 -13.60 -28.94 -8.85
CA LYS A 104 -13.58 -29.68 -7.57
C LYS A 104 -14.91 -29.57 -6.81
N GLY A 105 -15.90 -28.88 -7.36
CA GLY A 105 -17.24 -28.71 -6.78
C GLY A 105 -17.36 -27.57 -5.76
N ASN A 106 -16.34 -26.74 -5.58
CA ASN A 106 -16.39 -25.59 -4.67
C ASN A 106 -17.22 -24.45 -5.29
N GLN A 107 -18.09 -23.84 -4.50
CA GLN A 107 -18.93 -22.72 -4.92
C GLN A 107 -18.17 -21.41 -4.72
N ILE A 108 -17.88 -20.70 -5.80
CA ILE A 108 -17.24 -19.38 -5.78
C ILE A 108 -18.30 -18.34 -6.12
N PRO A 109 -18.48 -17.29 -5.30
CA PRO A 109 -19.43 -16.22 -5.61
C PRO A 109 -18.97 -15.43 -6.84
N TYR A 110 -19.92 -14.98 -7.66
CA TYR A 110 -19.64 -14.13 -8.80
C TYR A 110 -19.38 -12.69 -8.32
N LEU A 111 -18.16 -12.18 -8.48
CA LEU A 111 -17.83 -10.77 -8.22
C LEU A 111 -18.45 -9.92 -9.34
N THR A 112 -19.39 -9.04 -9.02
CA THR A 112 -20.11 -8.24 -10.03
C THR A 112 -19.63 -6.81 -10.14
N SER A 113 -18.93 -6.26 -9.14
CA SER A 113 -18.37 -4.91 -9.25
C SER A 113 -17.22 -4.64 -8.29
N GLN A 114 -16.30 -3.76 -8.68
CA GLN A 114 -15.18 -3.28 -7.88
C GLN A 114 -15.34 -1.76 -7.74
N GLU A 115 -15.55 -1.29 -6.51
CA GLU A 115 -15.69 0.13 -6.22
C GLU A 115 -14.32 0.69 -5.81
N TYR A 116 -13.80 1.60 -6.64
CA TYR A 116 -12.55 2.30 -6.40
C TYR A 116 -12.72 3.42 -5.37
N PRO A 117 -11.67 3.71 -4.58
CA PRO A 117 -11.73 4.79 -3.61
C PRO A 117 -11.88 6.14 -4.31
N LYS A 118 -12.60 7.06 -3.66
CA LYS A 118 -12.89 8.38 -4.23
C LYS A 118 -11.75 9.33 -3.93
N VAL A 119 -11.22 10.00 -4.96
CA VAL A 119 -10.20 11.05 -4.77
C VAL A 119 -10.85 12.28 -4.16
N LEU A 120 -10.32 12.72 -3.02
CA LEU A 120 -10.71 13.94 -2.32
C LEU A 120 -9.95 15.16 -2.82
N GLY A 121 -8.66 15.01 -3.06
CA GLY A 121 -7.78 16.13 -3.40
C GLY A 121 -6.50 15.66 -4.05
N VAL A 122 -5.83 16.60 -4.72
CA VAL A 122 -4.60 16.33 -5.48
C VAL A 122 -3.59 17.43 -5.21
N VAL A 123 -2.36 17.02 -4.89
CA VAL A 123 -1.21 17.93 -4.84
C VAL A 123 -0.29 17.56 -5.99
N VAL A 124 0.12 18.57 -6.75
CA VAL A 124 1.05 18.42 -7.88
C VAL A 124 2.24 19.35 -7.66
N VAL A 125 3.44 18.81 -7.69
CA VAL A 125 4.68 19.57 -7.73
C VAL A 125 5.27 19.41 -9.12
N ALA A 126 5.38 20.48 -9.89
CA ALA A 126 5.86 20.42 -11.26
C ALA A 126 6.90 21.49 -11.56
N GLU A 127 7.84 21.22 -12.47
CA GLU A 127 8.82 22.22 -12.90
C GLU A 127 8.13 23.48 -13.46
N GLY A 128 7.01 23.34 -14.15
CA GLY A 128 6.18 24.43 -14.67
C GLY A 128 5.21 25.04 -13.67
N GLY A 129 5.30 24.68 -12.38
CA GLY A 129 4.35 25.07 -11.33
C GLY A 129 4.39 26.54 -10.90
N ASP A 130 5.14 27.39 -11.60
CA ASP A 130 5.15 28.86 -11.48
C ASP A 130 4.46 29.56 -12.67
N ASN A 131 4.15 28.83 -13.75
CA ASN A 131 3.50 29.38 -14.92
C ASN A 131 1.97 29.27 -14.80
N PRO A 132 1.21 30.38 -14.79
CA PRO A 132 -0.23 30.37 -14.57
C PRO A 132 -1.01 29.61 -15.65
N VAL A 133 -0.49 29.55 -16.88
CA VAL A 133 -1.10 28.76 -17.97
C VAL A 133 -0.93 27.27 -17.70
N ILE A 134 0.26 26.86 -17.24
CA ILE A 134 0.55 25.48 -16.90
C ILE A 134 -0.24 25.04 -15.67
N ILE A 135 -0.27 25.85 -14.61
CA ILE A 135 -1.06 25.61 -13.41
C ILE A 135 -2.53 25.36 -13.77
N ARG A 136 -3.09 26.23 -14.64
CA ARG A 136 -4.47 26.08 -15.11
C ARG A 136 -4.68 24.77 -15.88
N ASN A 137 -3.79 24.43 -16.81
CA ASN A 137 -3.90 23.20 -17.60
C ASN A 137 -3.83 21.95 -16.71
N ILE A 138 -2.91 21.92 -15.74
CA ILE A 138 -2.80 20.84 -14.75
C ILE A 138 -4.11 20.74 -13.97
N GLN A 139 -4.62 21.87 -13.46
CA GLN A 139 -5.86 21.89 -12.68
C GLN A 139 -7.04 21.35 -13.51
N GLU A 140 -7.24 21.83 -14.74
CA GLU A 140 -8.32 21.37 -15.62
C GLU A 140 -8.22 19.86 -15.91
N ALA A 141 -7.02 19.34 -16.18
CA ALA A 141 -6.81 17.91 -16.41
C ALA A 141 -7.19 17.08 -15.18
N VAL A 142 -6.73 17.49 -13.99
CA VAL A 142 -7.04 16.79 -12.74
C VAL A 142 -8.53 16.84 -12.42
N GLN A 143 -9.20 17.98 -12.64
CA GLN A 143 -10.64 18.11 -12.44
C GLN A 143 -11.44 17.14 -13.33
N VAL A 144 -11.03 16.95 -14.59
CA VAL A 144 -11.71 16.05 -15.53
C VAL A 144 -11.46 14.59 -15.19
N LEU A 145 -10.21 14.22 -14.90
CA LEU A 145 -9.83 12.83 -14.67
C LEU A 145 -10.40 12.28 -13.36
N PHE A 146 -10.36 13.07 -12.29
CA PHE A 146 -10.71 12.60 -10.95
C PHE A 146 -12.02 13.19 -10.42
N GLN A 147 -12.69 14.06 -11.19
CA GLN A 147 -13.91 14.76 -10.77
C GLN A 147 -13.72 15.53 -9.45
N VAL A 148 -12.50 15.99 -9.19
CA VAL A 148 -12.11 16.78 -8.01
C VAL A 148 -12.40 18.25 -8.29
N GLU A 149 -12.84 18.99 -7.28
CA GLU A 149 -13.11 20.42 -7.40
C GLU A 149 -11.81 21.23 -7.40
N ALA A 150 -11.77 22.34 -8.14
CA ALA A 150 -10.59 23.21 -8.26
C ALA A 150 -9.95 23.60 -6.92
N HIS A 151 -10.76 23.87 -5.89
CA HIS A 151 -10.27 24.29 -4.58
C HIS A 151 -9.62 23.16 -3.75
N LYS A 152 -9.67 21.91 -4.22
CA LYS A 152 -9.02 20.74 -3.63
C LYS A 152 -7.78 20.31 -4.41
N ILE A 153 -7.35 21.11 -5.39
CA ILE A 153 -6.17 20.86 -6.20
C ILE A 153 -5.14 21.94 -5.89
N LYS A 154 -3.92 21.53 -5.55
CA LYS A 154 -2.81 22.45 -5.28
C LYS A 154 -1.64 22.14 -6.20
N VAL A 155 -1.27 23.11 -7.02
CA VAL A 155 -0.07 23.05 -7.87
C VAL A 155 1.04 23.90 -7.25
N MET A 156 2.27 23.38 -7.22
CA MET A 156 3.45 24.04 -6.68
C MET A 156 4.63 23.90 -7.64
N LYS A 157 5.55 24.87 -7.59
CA LYS A 157 6.80 24.84 -8.33
C LYS A 157 7.76 23.83 -7.71
N MET A 158 8.32 22.95 -8.54
CA MET A 158 9.44 22.08 -8.17
C MET A 158 10.73 22.90 -8.04
N ASN A 159 11.49 22.66 -6.97
CA ASN A 159 12.74 23.37 -6.65
C ASN A 159 13.92 22.92 -7.52
#